data_AF-A0A6J4S725-F1
#
_entry.id   AF-A0A6J4S725-F1
#
_cell.length_a   1.000
_cell.length_b   1.000
_cell.length_c   1.000
_cell.angle_alpha   90.00
_cell.angle_beta   90.00
_cell.angle_gamma   90.00
#
_symmetry.space_group_name_H-M   'P 1'
#
loop_
_entity.id
_entity.type
_entity.pdbx_description
1 polymer ?
#
loop_
_entity_poly.entity_id
_entity_poly.type
_entity_poly.pdbx_seq_one_letter_code
_entity_poly.pdbx_strand_id
1 'polypeptide(L)'
;MHLRVEGPGIASIAGIERCTRLQTLDLVRLPAPELERIVGLTELRQLYIEMPDGDVDLRPLERLAHLEYLTLDVPAALGRRVAELDLSRLRDVDQLRLMTQPALREPIDLGWICGLHKLGMLVLDGFVIADADIERLRALPALRRVSFTPRSPAQAQLADSCLPVSFGIEFPPQGHIFEHPQSHGSAEYSVGIDLAGQWDIETNLDAEERLRRLLARRDPELAARLAYDTESSAVWLLAANHADLEAVLENHRPRGLMRSHGGVRRSSSADTSSSRRRPRQSASTNGGADRRFLPGTR
;
A
#
# COMPACT_ATOMS: atom_id res chain seq x y z
N MET A 1 8.84 8.29 -16.99
CA MET A 1 8.79 7.36 -18.15
C MET A 1 8.50 5.97 -17.61
N HIS A 2 7.56 5.25 -18.22
CA HIS A 2 7.10 3.93 -17.77
C HIS A 2 7.31 2.91 -18.89
N LEU A 3 7.74 1.69 -18.55
CA LEU A 3 7.87 0.57 -19.46
C LEU A 3 7.30 -0.69 -18.80
N ARG A 4 6.46 -1.42 -19.54
CA ARG A 4 5.95 -2.72 -19.16
C ARG A 4 6.41 -3.77 -20.16
N VAL A 5 7.00 -4.83 -19.65
CA VAL A 5 7.45 -6.00 -20.41
C VAL A 5 6.69 -7.20 -19.86
N GLU A 6 5.83 -7.77 -20.69
CA GLU A 6 4.92 -8.83 -20.24
C GLU A 6 4.91 -10.01 -21.21
N GLY A 7 5.15 -11.21 -20.69
CA GLY A 7 4.86 -12.45 -21.41
C GLY A 7 5.90 -13.55 -21.24
N PRO A 8 5.46 -14.82 -21.15
CA PRO A 8 6.34 -15.95 -20.85
C PRO A 8 7.36 -16.26 -21.96
N GLY A 9 7.14 -15.75 -23.18
CA GLY A 9 8.06 -15.91 -24.31
C GLY A 9 9.19 -14.89 -24.36
N ILE A 10 9.23 -13.92 -23.46
CA ILE A 10 10.28 -12.89 -23.44
C ILE A 10 11.47 -13.44 -22.65
N ALA A 11 12.46 -13.94 -23.39
CA ALA A 11 13.67 -14.55 -22.82
C ALA A 11 14.76 -13.54 -22.43
N SER A 12 14.64 -12.26 -22.83
CA SER A 12 15.63 -11.24 -22.49
C SER A 12 15.02 -9.84 -22.47
N ILE A 13 15.56 -9.01 -21.58
CA ILE A 13 15.28 -7.58 -21.47
C ILE A 13 16.48 -6.72 -21.92
N ALA A 14 17.38 -7.29 -22.72
CA ALA A 14 18.55 -6.59 -23.23
C ALA A 14 18.18 -5.27 -23.92
N GLY A 15 18.99 -4.23 -23.66
CA GLY A 15 18.77 -2.88 -24.15
C GLY A 15 18.02 -1.98 -23.16
N ILE A 16 17.37 -2.54 -22.13
CA ILE A 16 16.70 -1.76 -21.09
C ILE A 16 17.67 -0.84 -20.33
N GLU A 17 18.94 -1.24 -20.22
CA GLU A 17 20.01 -0.46 -19.60
C GLU A 17 20.24 0.90 -20.30
N ARG A 18 19.75 1.07 -21.54
CA ARG A 18 19.83 2.31 -22.31
C ARG A 18 18.68 3.29 -21.99
N CYS A 19 17.64 2.83 -21.31
CA CYS A 19 16.49 3.64 -20.90
C CYS A 19 16.82 4.46 -19.63
N THR A 20 17.85 5.31 -19.69
CA THR A 20 18.41 6.02 -18.50
C THR A 20 17.45 6.98 -17.80
N ARG A 21 16.31 7.31 -18.42
CA ARG A 21 15.24 8.13 -17.83
C ARG A 21 14.03 7.32 -17.36
N LEU A 22 14.13 5.99 -17.35
CA LEU A 22 13.06 5.11 -16.92
C LEU A 22 12.81 5.29 -15.43
N GLN A 23 11.55 5.51 -15.05
CA GLN A 23 11.13 5.74 -13.67
C GLN A 23 10.28 4.60 -13.13
N THR A 24 9.52 3.93 -14.00
CA THR A 24 8.70 2.78 -13.64
C THR A 24 8.98 1.63 -14.61
N LEU A 25 9.20 0.45 -14.05
CA LEU A 25 9.41 -0.79 -14.79
C LEU A 25 8.54 -1.90 -14.24
N ASP A 26 7.74 -2.50 -15.12
CA ASP A 26 6.97 -3.71 -14.85
C ASP A 26 7.55 -4.87 -15.65
N LEU A 27 7.97 -5.93 -14.97
CA LEU A 27 8.43 -7.20 -15.55
C LEU A 27 7.43 -8.29 -15.17
N VAL A 28 6.55 -8.66 -16.10
CA VAL A 28 5.35 -9.44 -15.79
C VAL A 28 5.35 -10.76 -16.55
N ARG A 29 5.07 -11.85 -15.85
CA ARG A 29 5.10 -13.21 -16.41
C ARG A 29 6.42 -13.52 -17.15
N LEU A 30 7.55 -13.10 -16.59
CA LEU A 30 8.88 -13.38 -17.17
C LEU A 30 9.54 -14.54 -16.41
N PRO A 31 9.98 -15.62 -17.08
CA PRO A 31 10.56 -16.78 -16.39
C PRO A 31 11.96 -16.51 -15.86
N ALA A 32 12.76 -15.70 -16.55
CA ALA A 32 14.15 -15.46 -16.16
C ALA A 32 14.70 -14.05 -16.52
N PRO A 33 14.12 -12.95 -15.99
CA PRO A 33 14.63 -11.61 -16.27
C PRO A 33 16.09 -11.41 -15.79
N GLU A 34 16.92 -10.84 -16.66
CA GLU A 34 18.33 -10.50 -16.38
C GLU A 34 18.42 -9.21 -15.53
N LEU A 35 18.18 -9.31 -14.22
CA LEU A 35 18.07 -8.14 -13.30
C LEU A 35 19.36 -7.31 -13.16
N GLU A 36 20.52 -7.85 -13.55
CA GLU A 36 21.77 -7.08 -13.58
C GLU A 36 21.65 -5.82 -14.48
N ARG A 37 20.85 -5.90 -15.54
CA ARG A 37 20.68 -4.83 -16.55
C ARG A 37 19.97 -3.59 -16.01
N ILE A 38 19.19 -3.72 -14.95
CA ILE A 38 18.40 -2.60 -14.40
C ILE A 38 19.15 -1.81 -13.32
N VAL A 39 20.31 -2.27 -12.86
CA VAL A 39 21.04 -1.60 -11.77
C VAL A 39 21.63 -0.25 -12.16
N GLY A 40 21.93 -0.05 -13.44
CA GLY A 40 22.37 1.25 -13.96
C GLY A 40 21.26 2.29 -14.09
N LEU A 41 19.99 1.92 -13.87
CA LEU A 41 18.84 2.81 -14.06
C LEU A 41 18.62 3.69 -12.83
N THR A 42 19.48 4.70 -12.64
CA THR A 42 19.48 5.54 -11.42
C THR A 42 18.22 6.38 -11.23
N GLU A 43 17.40 6.55 -12.27
CA GLU A 43 16.11 7.25 -12.19
C GLU A 43 14.93 6.32 -11.89
N LEU A 44 15.16 5.01 -11.77
CA LEU A 44 14.10 4.03 -11.49
C LEU A 44 13.60 4.20 -10.04
N ARG A 45 12.31 4.52 -9.90
CA ARG A 45 11.60 4.71 -8.63
C ARG A 45 10.64 3.58 -8.32
N GLN A 46 10.08 2.95 -9.34
CA GLN A 46 9.05 1.91 -9.21
C GLN A 46 9.45 0.66 -9.97
N LEU A 47 9.43 -0.47 -9.28
CA LEU A 47 9.72 -1.77 -9.86
C LEU A 47 8.66 -2.78 -9.43
N TYR A 48 8.00 -3.37 -10.43
CA TYR A 48 7.13 -4.53 -10.28
C TYR A 48 7.75 -5.72 -11.01
N ILE A 49 7.93 -6.84 -10.31
CA ILE A 49 8.40 -8.10 -10.87
C ILE A 49 7.41 -9.19 -10.48
N GLU A 50 6.86 -9.88 -11.47
CA GLU A 50 6.04 -11.07 -11.31
C GLU A 50 6.62 -12.18 -12.20
N MET A 51 7.02 -13.27 -11.54
CA MET A 51 7.56 -14.45 -12.21
C MET A 51 6.63 -15.62 -11.97
N PRO A 52 6.16 -16.31 -13.02
CA PRO A 52 5.30 -17.47 -12.85
C PRO A 52 6.11 -18.73 -12.49
N ASP A 53 7.36 -18.77 -12.95
CA ASP A 53 8.30 -19.87 -12.82
C ASP A 53 9.75 -19.38 -13.05
N GLY A 54 10.69 -20.32 -13.04
CA GLY A 54 12.10 -20.09 -13.39
C GLY A 54 13.05 -19.88 -12.22
N ASP A 55 14.32 -19.64 -12.55
CA ASP A 55 15.42 -19.46 -11.61
C ASP A 55 16.22 -18.21 -11.97
N VAL A 56 16.25 -17.23 -11.05
CA VAL A 56 16.76 -15.88 -11.33
C VAL A 56 17.58 -15.35 -10.18
N ASP A 57 18.71 -14.73 -10.49
CA ASP A 57 19.43 -13.95 -9.50
C ASP A 57 18.75 -12.64 -9.11
N LEU A 58 18.31 -12.61 -7.85
CA LEU A 58 17.62 -11.48 -7.21
C LEU A 58 18.58 -10.52 -6.50
N ARG A 59 19.87 -10.89 -6.31
CA ARG A 59 20.88 -10.02 -5.69
C ARG A 59 21.01 -8.63 -6.33
N PRO A 60 20.81 -8.44 -7.66
CA PRO A 60 20.84 -7.11 -8.25
C PRO A 60 19.83 -6.12 -7.63
N LEU A 61 18.71 -6.60 -7.07
CA LEU A 61 17.70 -5.75 -6.41
C LEU A 61 18.25 -5.00 -5.20
N GLU A 62 19.21 -5.60 -4.48
CA GLU A 62 19.88 -5.00 -3.31
C GLU A 62 20.65 -3.71 -3.66
N ARG A 63 20.88 -3.44 -4.95
CA ARG A 63 21.67 -2.29 -5.45
C ARG A 63 20.80 -1.14 -5.96
N LEU A 64 19.48 -1.30 -6.01
CA LEU A 64 18.54 -0.30 -6.53
C LEU A 64 18.17 0.74 -5.45
N ALA A 65 19.16 1.51 -5.01
CA ALA A 65 19.07 2.40 -3.84
C ALA A 65 18.02 3.54 -3.93
N HIS A 66 17.52 3.77 -5.14
CA HIS A 66 16.63 4.88 -5.51
C HIS A 66 15.16 4.48 -5.65
N LEU A 67 14.84 3.21 -5.43
CA LEU A 67 13.47 2.71 -5.44
C LEU A 67 12.66 3.31 -4.30
N GLU A 68 11.47 3.78 -4.65
CA GLU A 68 10.41 4.23 -3.76
C GLU A 68 9.36 3.11 -3.58
N TYR A 69 9.17 2.27 -4.61
CA TYR A 69 8.21 1.18 -4.61
C TYR A 69 8.84 -0.09 -5.20
N LEU A 70 8.77 -1.18 -4.45
CA LEU A 70 9.17 -2.52 -4.90
C LEU A 70 8.07 -3.52 -4.61
N THR A 71 7.59 -4.17 -5.67
CA THR A 71 6.76 -5.38 -5.58
C THR A 71 7.49 -6.51 -6.27
N LEU A 72 7.66 -7.62 -5.55
CA LEU A 72 8.30 -8.82 -6.03
C LEU A 72 7.41 -10.02 -5.71
N ASP A 73 6.83 -10.63 -6.74
CA ASP A 73 6.03 -11.84 -6.68
C ASP A 73 6.78 -12.97 -7.40
N VAL A 74 7.12 -14.02 -6.63
CA VAL A 74 8.02 -15.08 -7.07
C VAL A 74 7.43 -16.46 -6.87
N PRO A 75 7.77 -17.43 -7.75
CA PRO A 75 7.40 -18.81 -7.53
C PRO A 75 8.03 -19.34 -6.23
N ALA A 76 7.42 -20.39 -5.68
CA ALA A 76 7.90 -21.09 -4.49
C ALA A 76 9.41 -21.39 -4.47
N ALA A 77 9.96 -21.78 -5.63
CA ALA A 77 11.38 -22.11 -5.77
C ALA A 77 12.34 -20.95 -5.44
N LEU A 78 11.86 -19.70 -5.51
CA LEU A 78 12.65 -18.50 -5.21
C LEU A 78 12.36 -17.90 -3.83
N GLY A 79 11.39 -18.43 -3.07
CA GLY A 79 11.00 -17.90 -1.76
C GLY A 79 12.18 -17.70 -0.81
N ARG A 80 13.00 -18.75 -0.63
CA ARG A 80 14.23 -18.68 0.18
C ARG A 80 15.21 -17.60 -0.30
N ARG A 81 15.35 -17.40 -1.62
CA ARG A 81 16.26 -16.39 -2.16
C ARG A 81 15.77 -14.97 -1.87
N VAL A 82 14.45 -14.76 -1.89
CA VAL A 82 13.84 -13.49 -1.43
C VAL A 82 14.10 -13.30 0.06
N ALA A 83 13.95 -14.35 0.87
CA ALA A 83 14.18 -14.29 2.31
C ALA A 83 15.64 -13.98 2.70
N GLU A 84 16.60 -14.30 1.84
CA GLU A 84 18.04 -14.06 2.02
C GLU A 84 18.54 -12.72 1.43
N LEU A 85 17.65 -11.88 0.89
CA LEU A 85 18.00 -10.55 0.36
C LEU A 85 18.35 -9.57 1.48
N ASP A 86 19.40 -8.78 1.26
CA ASP A 86 19.70 -7.60 2.08
C ASP A 86 19.21 -6.32 1.38
N LEU A 87 18.04 -5.83 1.81
CA LEU A 87 17.42 -4.63 1.25
C LEU A 87 17.79 -3.33 1.98
N SER A 88 18.83 -3.34 2.83
CA SER A 88 19.22 -2.18 3.67
C SER A 88 19.64 -0.94 2.86
N ARG A 89 19.93 -1.10 1.57
CA ARG A 89 20.30 -0.02 0.65
C ARG A 89 19.11 0.72 0.03
N LEU A 90 17.90 0.18 0.12
CA LEU A 90 16.68 0.75 -0.47
C LEU A 90 16.14 1.89 0.41
N ARG A 91 16.97 2.87 0.76
CA ARG A 91 16.66 3.89 1.78
C ARG A 91 15.52 4.83 1.40
N ASP A 92 15.21 4.90 0.10
CA ASP A 92 14.12 5.71 -0.42
C ASP A 92 12.76 4.98 -0.46
N VAL A 93 12.73 3.68 -0.11
CA VAL A 93 11.53 2.86 -0.22
C VAL A 93 10.43 3.32 0.75
N ASP A 94 9.26 3.60 0.20
CA ASP A 94 8.01 3.88 0.91
C ASP A 94 7.14 2.61 0.98
N GLN A 95 7.15 1.81 -0.08
CA GLN A 95 6.36 0.58 -0.14
C GLN A 95 7.19 -0.61 -0.60
N LEU A 96 7.18 -1.66 0.22
CA LEU A 96 7.84 -2.91 -0.06
C LEU A 96 6.84 -4.06 0.04
N ARG A 97 6.69 -4.81 -1.05
CA ARG A 97 5.88 -6.01 -1.12
C ARG A 97 6.72 -7.17 -1.62
N LEU A 98 6.86 -8.19 -0.78
CA LEU A 98 7.51 -9.45 -1.11
C LEU A 98 6.45 -10.54 -1.01
N MET A 99 6.30 -11.32 -2.08
CA MET A 99 5.28 -12.36 -2.18
C MET A 99 5.86 -13.64 -2.73
N THR A 100 5.42 -14.73 -2.15
CA THR A 100 5.62 -16.08 -2.67
C THR A 100 4.43 -16.94 -2.26
N GLN A 101 4.47 -18.25 -2.55
CA GLN A 101 3.37 -19.15 -2.23
C GLN A 101 3.04 -19.13 -0.71
N PRO A 102 1.82 -18.72 -0.31
CA PRO A 102 1.45 -18.56 1.10
C PRO A 102 1.64 -19.82 1.95
N ALA A 103 1.38 -20.97 1.35
CA ALA A 103 1.51 -22.29 1.98
C ALA A 103 2.94 -22.62 2.42
N LEU A 104 3.97 -22.00 1.85
CA LEU A 104 5.37 -22.26 2.21
C LEU A 104 5.75 -21.66 3.57
N ARG A 105 5.17 -20.51 3.92
CA ARG A 105 5.45 -19.84 5.20
C ARG A 105 6.98 -19.66 5.41
N GLU A 106 7.65 -19.15 4.39
CA GLU A 106 9.12 -19.05 4.33
C GLU A 106 9.64 -18.09 5.42
N PRO A 107 10.57 -18.51 6.29
CA PRO A 107 11.16 -17.62 7.28
C PRO A 107 11.99 -16.52 6.60
N ILE A 108 11.69 -15.26 6.91
CA ILE A 108 12.46 -14.10 6.43
C ILE A 108 13.14 -13.38 7.59
N ASP A 109 14.42 -13.04 7.42
CA ASP A 109 15.17 -12.20 8.36
C ASP A 109 14.98 -10.73 7.97
N LEU A 110 14.42 -9.92 8.88
CA LEU A 110 14.22 -8.48 8.69
C LEU A 110 15.34 -7.63 9.29
N GLY A 111 16.54 -8.18 9.48
CA GLY A 111 17.72 -7.45 9.98
C GLY A 111 18.06 -6.19 9.19
N TRP A 112 17.70 -6.13 7.90
CA TRP A 112 17.92 -4.99 7.00
C TRP A 112 16.97 -3.82 7.20
N ILE A 113 15.88 -3.96 7.98
CA ILE A 113 14.78 -2.98 7.99
C ILE A 113 15.08 -1.69 8.78
N CYS A 114 16.00 -1.73 9.74
CA CYS A 114 16.25 -0.64 10.70
C CYS A 114 16.63 0.71 10.06
N GLY A 115 17.13 0.71 8.81
CA GLY A 115 17.52 1.92 8.07
C GLY A 115 16.45 2.46 7.11
N LEU A 116 15.29 1.79 6.99
CA LEU A 116 14.24 2.14 6.04
C LEU A 116 13.27 3.17 6.62
N HIS A 117 13.78 4.36 6.94
CA HIS A 117 13.03 5.40 7.66
C HIS A 117 11.81 5.94 6.90
N LYS A 118 11.75 5.76 5.57
CA LYS A 118 10.61 6.16 4.74
C LYS A 118 9.55 5.07 4.57
N LEU A 119 9.84 3.83 4.96
CA LEU A 119 8.95 2.69 4.73
C LEU A 119 7.62 2.90 5.46
N GLY A 120 6.58 3.21 4.68
CA GLY A 120 5.20 3.38 5.14
C GLY A 120 4.39 2.09 5.08
N MET A 121 4.71 1.22 4.12
CA MET A 121 4.00 -0.04 3.88
C MET A 121 4.96 -1.21 3.69
N LEU A 122 4.77 -2.26 4.49
CA LEU A 122 5.41 -3.55 4.30
C LEU A 122 4.38 -4.67 4.12
N VAL A 123 4.50 -5.44 3.06
CA VAL A 123 3.71 -6.65 2.83
C VAL A 123 4.65 -7.83 2.59
N LEU A 124 4.48 -8.88 3.37
CA LEU A 124 5.27 -10.11 3.35
C LEU A 124 4.33 -11.30 3.20
N ASP A 125 3.89 -11.57 1.97
CA ASP A 125 2.96 -12.66 1.69
C ASP A 125 3.71 -13.97 1.46
N GLY A 126 3.26 -15.03 2.13
CA GLY A 126 3.96 -16.31 2.20
C GLY A 126 5.27 -16.31 2.99
N PHE A 127 5.58 -15.21 3.69
CA PHE A 127 6.73 -15.12 4.59
C PHE A 127 6.30 -15.03 6.05
N VAL A 128 7.10 -15.63 6.93
CA VAL A 128 6.94 -15.55 8.38
C VAL A 128 8.14 -14.85 9.00
N ILE A 129 7.89 -14.00 9.99
CA ILE A 129 8.94 -13.23 10.69
C ILE A 129 9.17 -13.79 12.09
N ALA A 130 10.32 -13.48 12.69
CA ALA A 130 10.56 -13.78 14.10
C ALA A 130 9.87 -12.74 15.00
N ASP A 131 9.59 -13.10 16.26
CA ASP A 131 8.97 -12.15 17.21
C ASP A 131 9.86 -10.92 17.46
N ALA A 132 11.18 -11.09 17.38
CA ALA A 132 12.15 -10.01 17.48
C ALA A 132 12.03 -8.97 16.35
N ASP A 133 11.44 -9.33 15.21
CA ASP A 133 11.23 -8.42 14.08
C ASP A 133 10.03 -7.49 14.31
N ILE A 134 9.07 -7.88 15.15
CA ILE A 134 7.93 -7.02 15.51
C ILE A 134 8.40 -5.74 16.19
N GLU A 135 9.41 -5.83 17.07
CA GLU A 135 9.99 -4.64 17.71
C GLU A 135 10.74 -3.75 16.71
N ARG A 136 11.42 -4.35 15.71
CA ARG A 136 12.08 -3.59 14.64
C ARG A 136 11.05 -2.85 13.78
N LEU A 137 9.96 -3.52 13.41
CA LEU A 137 8.84 -2.94 12.66
C LEU A 137 8.19 -1.79 13.44
N ARG A 138 7.97 -1.99 14.74
CA ARG A 138 7.42 -0.95 15.64
C ARG A 138 8.32 0.28 15.73
N ALA A 139 9.63 0.12 15.63
CA ALA A 139 10.60 1.22 15.70
C ALA A 139 10.65 2.08 14.42
N LEU A 140 10.02 1.65 13.32
CA LEU A 140 10.03 2.41 12.07
C LEU A 140 9.12 3.64 12.17
N PRO A 141 9.65 4.87 11.97
CA PRO A 141 8.91 6.09 12.24
C PRO A 141 7.78 6.35 11.22
N ALA A 142 7.96 5.91 9.98
CA ALA A 142 7.01 6.11 8.90
C ALA A 142 6.02 4.96 8.73
N LEU A 143 6.23 3.80 9.38
CA LEU A 143 5.41 2.63 9.15
C LEU A 143 3.96 2.88 9.56
N ARG A 144 3.04 2.65 8.62
CA ARG A 144 1.59 2.78 8.81
C ARG A 144 0.85 1.49 8.51
N ARG A 145 1.43 0.64 7.66
CA ARG A 145 0.83 -0.61 7.24
C ARG A 145 1.86 -1.72 7.24
N VAL A 146 1.45 -2.84 7.83
CA VAL A 146 2.24 -4.05 7.85
C VAL A 146 1.31 -5.26 7.71
N SER A 147 1.67 -6.18 6.84
CA SER A 147 0.99 -7.46 6.67
C SER A 147 2.03 -8.55 6.49
N PHE A 148 1.88 -9.64 7.22
CA PHE A 148 2.72 -10.82 7.11
C PHE A 148 1.94 -12.03 7.59
N THR A 149 2.38 -13.23 7.24
CA THR A 149 1.76 -14.46 7.73
C THR A 149 2.25 -14.72 9.16
N PRO A 150 1.38 -14.66 10.19
CA PRO A 150 1.81 -14.90 11.55
C PRO A 150 2.15 -16.38 11.75
N ARG A 151 3.26 -16.66 12.42
CA ARG A 151 3.72 -18.03 12.69
C ARG A 151 2.86 -18.77 13.71
N SER A 152 2.10 -18.04 14.54
CA SER A 152 1.19 -18.57 15.56
C SER A 152 0.12 -17.54 15.95
N PRO A 153 -1.00 -17.96 16.57
CA PRO A 153 -2.00 -17.04 17.11
C PRO A 153 -1.43 -16.05 18.14
N ALA A 154 -0.45 -16.49 18.94
CA ALA A 154 0.21 -15.63 19.92
C ALA A 154 1.02 -14.51 19.25
N GLN A 155 1.71 -14.81 18.13
CA GLN A 155 2.42 -13.79 17.36
C GLN A 155 1.44 -12.82 16.69
N ALA A 156 0.31 -13.31 16.17
CA ALA A 156 -0.73 -12.45 15.59
C ALA A 156 -1.23 -11.44 16.65
N GLN A 157 -1.53 -11.92 17.86
CA GLN A 157 -1.97 -11.06 18.95
C GLN A 157 -0.90 -10.05 19.39
N LEU A 158 0.36 -10.47 19.43
CA LEU A 158 1.48 -9.57 19.70
C LEU A 158 1.57 -8.47 18.63
N ALA A 159 1.52 -8.83 17.35
CA ALA A 159 1.56 -7.91 16.23
C ALA A 159 0.40 -6.89 16.27
N ASP A 160 -0.82 -7.37 16.51
CA ASP A 160 -2.02 -6.53 16.63
C ASP A 160 -1.92 -5.52 17.78
N SER A 161 -1.26 -5.90 18.88
CA SER A 161 -1.08 -5.02 20.05
C SER A 161 0.06 -4.00 19.89
N CYS A 162 1.08 -4.34 19.10
CA CYS A 162 2.34 -3.59 19.05
C CYS A 162 2.48 -2.68 17.84
N LEU A 163 1.87 -3.02 16.70
CA LEU A 163 2.06 -2.33 15.44
C LEU A 163 0.88 -1.38 15.17
N PRO A 164 1.11 -0.18 14.61
CA PRO A 164 0.03 0.75 14.26
C PRO A 164 -0.96 0.05 13.32
N VAL A 165 -2.21 -0.06 13.79
CA VAL A 165 -3.23 -0.99 13.28
C VAL A 165 -3.55 -0.78 11.81
N SER A 166 -3.30 -1.79 10.99
CA SER A 166 -4.32 -2.72 10.48
C SER A 166 -3.58 -3.81 9.72
N PHE A 167 -3.89 -5.09 9.99
CA PHE A 167 -3.86 -6.16 8.98
C PHE A 167 -4.72 -5.69 7.82
N GLY A 168 -4.10 -4.88 6.98
CA GLY A 168 -4.67 -4.30 5.81
C GLY A 168 -4.13 -5.13 4.68
N ILE A 169 -4.90 -6.11 4.28
CA ILE A 169 -4.76 -6.65 2.94
C ILE A 169 -5.26 -5.52 2.02
N GLU A 170 -4.34 -4.87 1.32
CA GLU A 170 -4.65 -4.08 0.11
C GLU A 170 -3.73 -4.62 -0.97
N PHE A 171 -4.33 -5.27 -1.95
CA PHE A 171 -4.18 -4.80 -3.31
C PHE A 171 -5.40 -3.93 -3.62
N PRO A 172 -5.37 -3.05 -4.65
CA PRO A 172 -6.64 -2.66 -5.25
C PRO A 172 -7.38 -3.95 -5.62
N PRO A 173 -8.68 -4.10 -5.32
CA PRO A 173 -9.45 -5.14 -5.96
C PRO A 173 -9.27 -4.91 -7.46
N GLN A 174 -8.62 -5.85 -8.16
CA GLN A 174 -8.68 -5.84 -9.61
C GLN A 174 -10.09 -6.31 -9.97
N GLY A 175 -11.02 -5.36 -9.95
CA GLY A 175 -12.39 -5.53 -10.37
C GLY A 175 -12.70 -4.42 -11.34
N HIS A 176 -13.10 -4.79 -12.56
CA HIS A 176 -13.68 -3.84 -13.49
C HIS A 176 -15.15 -3.64 -13.09
N ILE A 177 -15.56 -2.39 -12.91
CA ILE A 177 -16.98 -2.10 -12.70
C ILE A 177 -17.70 -2.25 -14.05
N PHE A 178 -18.69 -3.12 -14.08
CA PHE A 178 -19.55 -3.36 -15.24
C PHE A 178 -20.85 -2.60 -15.07
N GLU A 179 -21.32 -1.95 -16.14
CA GLU A 179 -22.63 -1.27 -16.21
C GLU A 179 -23.62 -2.15 -16.96
N HIS A 180 -24.77 -2.43 -16.33
CA HIS A 180 -25.87 -3.20 -16.92
C HIS A 180 -27.05 -2.26 -17.23
N PRO A 181 -27.27 -1.89 -18.51
CA PRO A 181 -28.37 -1.00 -18.88
C PRO A 181 -29.71 -1.73 -18.76
N GLN A 182 -30.57 -1.31 -17.81
CA GLN A 182 -31.92 -1.85 -17.67
C GLN A 182 -32.96 -1.05 -18.48
N SER A 183 -33.98 -1.76 -18.97
CA SER A 183 -35.06 -1.28 -19.86
C SER A 183 -35.93 -0.15 -19.32
N HIS A 184 -35.79 0.22 -18.04
CA HIS A 184 -36.61 1.23 -17.36
C HIS A 184 -35.82 2.42 -16.80
N GLY A 185 -34.56 2.59 -17.21
CA GLY A 185 -33.84 3.87 -17.07
C GLY A 185 -32.96 4.04 -15.82
N SER A 186 -32.79 3.00 -15.00
CA SER A 186 -31.74 2.95 -13.96
C SER A 186 -30.73 1.86 -14.30
N ALA A 187 -29.46 2.23 -14.48
CA ALA A 187 -28.38 1.26 -14.65
C ALA A 187 -28.06 0.59 -13.30
N GLU A 188 -27.79 -0.72 -13.31
CA GLU A 188 -27.20 -1.42 -12.18
C GLU A 188 -25.72 -1.67 -12.47
N TYR A 189 -24.88 -1.51 -11.45
CA TYR A 189 -23.44 -1.69 -11.56
C TYR A 189 -23.02 -2.92 -10.78
N SER A 190 -22.02 -3.65 -11.27
CA SER A 190 -21.40 -4.74 -10.53
C SER A 190 -19.88 -4.74 -10.61
N VAL A 191 -19.23 -5.27 -9.58
CA VAL A 191 -17.78 -5.52 -9.59
C VAL A 191 -17.49 -6.88 -8.98
N GLY A 192 -16.69 -7.68 -9.68
CA GLY A 192 -16.23 -8.99 -9.21
C GLY A 192 -14.85 -8.84 -8.58
N ILE A 193 -14.71 -9.37 -7.37
CA ILE A 193 -13.45 -9.33 -6.63
C ILE A 193 -13.10 -10.72 -6.14
N ASP A 194 -11.93 -11.24 -6.50
CA ASP A 194 -11.38 -12.46 -5.89
C ASP A 194 -10.89 -12.17 -4.47
N LEU A 195 -11.81 -12.08 -3.52
CA LEU A 195 -11.50 -11.77 -2.13
C LEU A 195 -10.92 -12.97 -1.38
N ALA A 196 -11.26 -14.20 -1.77
CA ALA A 196 -10.68 -15.41 -1.19
C ALA A 196 -9.17 -15.47 -1.45
N GLY A 197 -8.79 -15.35 -2.72
CA GLY A 197 -7.39 -15.30 -3.13
C GLY A 197 -6.68 -14.09 -2.55
N GLN A 198 -7.32 -12.92 -2.53
CA GLN A 198 -6.72 -11.71 -1.95
C GLN A 198 -6.56 -11.80 -0.44
N TRP A 199 -7.52 -12.38 0.29
CA TRP A 199 -7.56 -12.34 1.75
C TRP A 199 -6.97 -13.57 2.43
N ASP A 200 -6.45 -14.53 1.65
CA ASP A 200 -6.00 -15.84 2.11
C ASP A 200 -7.08 -16.52 2.96
N ILE A 201 -8.29 -16.53 2.41
CA ILE A 201 -9.47 -17.15 3.01
C ILE A 201 -9.89 -18.31 2.12
N GLU A 202 -10.25 -19.44 2.75
CA GLU A 202 -10.55 -20.71 2.06
C GLU A 202 -11.61 -20.57 0.97
N THR A 203 -12.63 -19.73 1.19
CA THR A 203 -13.70 -19.52 0.22
C THR A 203 -14.06 -18.04 0.04
N ASN A 204 -14.59 -17.70 -1.14
CA ASN A 204 -15.10 -16.36 -1.40
C ASN A 204 -16.34 -16.07 -0.53
N LEU A 205 -17.05 -17.10 -0.07
CA LEU A 205 -18.18 -16.95 0.86
C LEU A 205 -17.71 -16.46 2.23
N ASP A 206 -16.67 -17.07 2.78
CA ASP A 206 -16.06 -16.63 4.04
C ASP A 206 -15.45 -15.22 3.92
N ALA A 207 -14.90 -14.91 2.73
CA ALA A 207 -14.42 -13.58 2.41
C ALA A 207 -15.56 -12.55 2.33
N GLU A 208 -16.71 -12.88 1.73
CA GLU A 208 -17.90 -12.05 1.74
C GLU A 208 -18.38 -11.75 3.17
N GLU A 209 -18.49 -12.78 4.02
CA GLU A 209 -18.92 -12.60 5.42
C GLU A 209 -17.99 -11.67 6.19
N ARG A 210 -16.69 -11.75 5.92
CA ARG A 210 -15.70 -10.85 6.50
C ARG A 210 -15.86 -9.43 5.96
N LEU A 211 -16.10 -9.27 4.64
CA LEU A 211 -16.33 -7.97 4.02
C LEU A 211 -17.57 -7.30 4.61
N ARG A 212 -18.70 -8.02 4.68
CA ARG A 212 -19.93 -7.52 5.30
C ARG A 212 -19.72 -7.02 6.72
N ARG A 213 -19.00 -7.78 7.54
CA ARG A 213 -18.67 -7.37 8.93
C ARG A 213 -17.77 -6.13 8.97
N LEU A 214 -16.88 -5.95 8.00
CA LEU A 214 -16.03 -4.77 7.91
C LEU A 214 -16.84 -3.54 7.49
N LEU A 215 -17.67 -3.67 6.45
CA LEU A 215 -18.53 -2.61 5.93
C LEU A 215 -19.55 -2.17 6.97
N ALA A 216 -20.26 -3.11 7.60
CA ALA A 216 -21.24 -2.79 8.65
C ALA A 216 -20.64 -2.03 9.84
N ARG A 217 -19.34 -2.25 10.14
CA ARG A 217 -18.64 -1.54 11.23
C ARG A 217 -18.08 -0.18 10.79
N ARG A 218 -17.65 -0.04 9.54
CA ARG A 218 -16.95 1.16 9.04
C ARG A 218 -17.86 2.15 8.34
N ASP A 219 -18.82 1.66 7.56
CA ASP A 219 -19.78 2.43 6.78
C ASP A 219 -21.10 1.66 6.64
N PRO A 220 -21.98 1.72 7.67
CA PRO A 220 -23.24 0.98 7.67
C PRO A 220 -24.23 1.49 6.62
N GLU A 221 -24.13 2.75 6.20
CA GLU A 221 -25.00 3.32 5.17
C GLU A 221 -24.62 2.78 3.78
N LEU A 222 -23.33 2.72 3.46
CA LEU A 222 -22.84 2.07 2.25
C LEU A 222 -23.19 0.58 2.25
N ALA A 223 -22.98 -0.11 3.38
CA ALA A 223 -23.30 -1.53 3.52
C ALA A 223 -24.78 -1.84 3.20
N ALA A 224 -25.70 -0.95 3.56
CA ALA A 224 -27.13 -1.10 3.30
C ALA A 224 -27.54 -0.92 1.84
N ARG A 225 -26.67 -0.32 1.00
CA ARG A 225 -26.92 -0.07 -0.42
C ARG A 225 -26.27 -1.09 -1.35
N LEU A 226 -25.55 -2.07 -0.79
CA LEU A 226 -24.85 -3.10 -1.54
C LEU A 226 -25.63 -4.42 -1.48
N ALA A 227 -25.75 -5.06 -2.65
CA ALA A 227 -26.11 -6.47 -2.75
C ALA A 227 -24.86 -7.30 -3.09
N TYR A 228 -24.93 -8.60 -2.80
CA TYR A 228 -23.82 -9.53 -2.98
C TYR A 228 -24.32 -10.76 -3.71
N ASP A 229 -23.52 -11.27 -4.63
CA ASP A 229 -23.80 -12.48 -5.40
C ASP A 229 -22.51 -13.31 -5.53
N THR A 230 -22.05 -13.84 -4.41
CA THR A 230 -20.75 -14.53 -4.37
C THR A 230 -20.78 -15.87 -5.05
N GLU A 231 -19.77 -16.08 -5.88
CA GLU A 231 -19.49 -17.32 -6.58
C GLU A 231 -18.16 -17.90 -6.10
N SER A 232 -17.82 -19.11 -6.58
CA SER A 232 -16.54 -19.74 -6.26
C SER A 232 -15.33 -18.94 -6.73
N SER A 233 -15.46 -18.19 -7.82
CA SER A 233 -14.39 -17.41 -8.47
C SER A 233 -14.25 -15.98 -7.95
N ALA A 234 -15.31 -15.38 -7.39
CA ALA A 234 -15.30 -14.01 -6.92
C ALA A 234 -16.47 -13.68 -5.98
N VAL A 235 -16.27 -12.68 -5.14
CA VAL A 235 -17.36 -11.94 -4.49
C VAL A 235 -17.83 -10.85 -5.44
N TRP A 236 -19.06 -10.99 -5.95
CA TRP A 236 -19.70 -9.95 -6.74
C TRP A 236 -20.45 -8.97 -5.86
N LEU A 237 -20.16 -7.69 -6.03
CA LEU A 237 -20.87 -6.59 -5.38
C LEU A 237 -21.76 -5.90 -6.41
N LEU A 238 -22.99 -5.60 -6.03
CA LEU A 238 -23.96 -4.90 -6.87
C LEU A 238 -24.43 -3.62 -6.18
N ALA A 239 -24.57 -2.54 -6.96
CA ALA A 239 -25.11 -1.28 -6.49
C ALA A 239 -25.89 -0.54 -7.58
N ALA A 240 -26.86 0.27 -7.18
CA ALA A 240 -27.58 1.17 -8.08
C ALA A 240 -26.72 2.34 -8.57
N ASN A 241 -25.61 2.65 -7.89
CA ASN A 241 -24.72 3.76 -8.22
C ASN A 241 -23.28 3.28 -8.39
N HIS A 242 -22.63 3.71 -9.47
CA HIS A 242 -21.20 3.48 -9.72
C HIS A 242 -20.31 3.92 -8.54
N ALA A 243 -20.61 5.09 -7.96
CA ALA A 243 -19.84 5.68 -6.87
C ALA A 243 -19.87 4.85 -5.57
N ASP A 244 -20.92 4.04 -5.35
CA ASP A 244 -20.98 3.15 -4.18
C ASP A 244 -19.99 1.99 -4.35
N LEU A 245 -19.82 1.45 -5.56
CA LEU A 245 -18.81 0.44 -5.84
C LEU A 245 -17.40 1.04 -5.82
N GLU A 246 -17.19 2.21 -6.41
CA GLU A 246 -15.93 2.96 -6.27
C GLU A 246 -15.60 3.21 -4.79
N ALA A 247 -16.58 3.55 -3.95
CA ALA A 247 -16.36 3.70 -2.51
C ALA A 247 -15.92 2.38 -1.85
N VAL A 248 -16.42 1.22 -2.28
CA VAL A 248 -15.90 -0.06 -1.79
C VAL A 248 -14.46 -0.30 -2.25
N LEU A 249 -14.13 0.08 -3.49
CA LEU A 249 -12.78 -0.05 -4.05
C LEU A 249 -11.79 0.97 -3.44
N GLU A 250 -12.26 2.15 -3.02
CA GLU A 250 -11.43 3.30 -2.60
C GLU A 250 -11.44 3.59 -1.08
N ASN A 251 -12.59 3.45 -0.40
CA ASN A 251 -12.82 3.98 0.96
C ASN A 251 -12.64 2.98 2.11
N HIS A 252 -12.28 1.72 1.84
CA HIS A 252 -11.90 0.77 2.91
C HIS A 252 -10.40 0.78 3.26
N ARG A 253 -9.72 1.87 2.86
CA ARG A 253 -8.43 2.34 3.37
C ARG A 253 -8.55 2.90 4.80
N PRO A 254 -7.52 2.80 5.67
CA PRO A 254 -7.54 3.45 6.98
C PRO A 254 -7.74 4.97 6.85
N ARG A 255 -8.67 5.54 7.63
CA ARG A 255 -8.94 6.98 7.69
C ARG A 255 -7.68 7.74 8.07
N GLY A 256 -7.16 8.53 7.13
CA GLY A 256 -6.03 9.39 7.40
C GLY A 256 -5.62 10.26 6.23
N LEU A 257 -6.56 10.92 5.54
CA LEU A 257 -6.35 12.16 4.77
C LEU A 257 -7.65 12.51 4.03
N MET A 258 -8.45 13.41 4.58
CA MET A 258 -9.29 14.24 3.72
C MET A 258 -8.64 15.62 3.62
N ARG A 259 -8.28 15.90 2.37
CA ARG A 259 -7.62 17.08 1.84
C ARG A 259 -8.49 18.32 2.01
N SER A 260 -7.84 19.41 2.38
CA SER A 260 -8.26 20.77 2.05
C SER A 260 -8.47 20.90 0.54
N HIS A 261 -9.71 21.07 0.10
CA HIS A 261 -10.02 21.52 -1.26
C HIS A 261 -10.25 23.03 -1.23
N GLY A 262 -9.33 23.77 -1.83
CA GLY A 262 -9.49 25.18 -2.18
C GLY A 262 -9.95 25.34 -3.63
N GLY A 263 -10.85 26.31 -3.86
CA GLY A 263 -11.28 26.85 -5.16
C GLY A 263 -12.55 26.17 -5.70
N VAL A 264 -13.64 26.85 -6.07
CA VAL A 264 -13.72 28.04 -6.93
C VAL A 264 -14.97 28.88 -6.62
N ARG A 265 -14.79 30.20 -6.78
CA ARG A 265 -15.73 31.33 -6.83
C ARG A 265 -17.19 31.01 -7.21
N ARG A 266 -18.12 31.61 -6.44
CA ARG A 266 -19.33 32.24 -7.01
C ARG A 266 -19.32 33.72 -6.67
N SER A 267 -19.27 34.54 -7.71
CA SER A 267 -19.58 35.96 -7.68
C SER A 267 -21.10 36.12 -7.62
N SER A 268 -21.60 36.75 -6.56
CA SER A 268 -22.91 37.41 -6.58
C SER A 268 -22.80 38.73 -5.85
N SER A 269 -22.87 39.80 -6.63
CA SER A 269 -23.05 41.19 -6.23
C SER A 269 -24.44 41.41 -5.60
N ALA A 270 -24.47 41.97 -4.39
CA ALA A 270 -25.46 42.94 -3.88
C ALA A 270 -25.02 43.26 -2.44
N ASP A 271 -24.27 44.32 -2.19
CA ASP A 271 -24.74 45.71 -2.01
C ASP A 271 -25.27 45.99 -0.59
N THR A 272 -24.93 47.19 -0.11
CA THR A 272 -25.39 47.91 1.09
C THR A 272 -24.66 47.74 2.45
N SER A 273 -23.75 48.71 2.67
CA SER A 273 -23.80 49.71 3.75
C SER A 273 -23.40 49.40 5.21
N SER A 274 -22.70 50.40 5.74
CA SER A 274 -22.60 50.84 7.14
C SER A 274 -21.38 50.34 7.94
N SER A 275 -20.29 51.11 7.97
CA SER A 275 -20.03 52.15 8.99
C SER A 275 -19.91 51.58 10.42
N ARG A 276 -18.69 51.42 10.93
CA ARG A 276 -18.05 52.34 11.92
C ARG A 276 -16.84 51.71 12.62
N ARG A 277 -15.83 52.59 12.77
CA ARG A 277 -14.92 52.76 13.92
C ARG A 277 -13.80 51.74 14.16
N ARG A 278 -12.59 52.18 13.79
CA ARG A 278 -11.39 52.09 14.64
C ARG A 278 -11.54 52.97 15.89
N PRO A 279 -10.77 52.67 16.94
CA PRO A 279 -9.59 53.51 17.28
C PRO A 279 -8.35 52.60 17.53
N ARG A 280 -7.10 52.90 17.09
CA ARG A 280 -6.06 53.79 17.66
C ARG A 280 -6.08 53.81 19.21
N GLN A 281 -5.00 53.71 19.99
CA GLN A 281 -3.54 53.58 19.84
C GLN A 281 -2.99 53.39 21.29
N SER A 282 -1.65 53.43 21.43
CA SER A 282 -0.81 53.50 22.65
C SER A 282 -0.52 52.17 23.36
N ALA A 283 0.66 51.54 23.21
CA ALA A 283 2.03 51.97 23.58
C ALA A 283 2.19 52.24 25.08
N SER A 284 3.01 51.43 25.78
CA SER A 284 4.16 51.90 26.58
C SER A 284 4.77 50.77 27.43
N THR A 285 6.02 50.42 27.10
CA THR A 285 7.21 50.30 27.96
C THR A 285 7.31 49.36 29.18
N ASN A 286 8.57 48.92 29.34
CA ASN A 286 9.28 48.37 30.50
C ASN A 286 8.99 46.89 30.81
N GLY A 287 9.99 46.04 30.99
CA GLY A 287 11.41 46.24 31.24
C GLY A 287 11.86 45.15 32.22
N GLY A 288 13.03 44.55 32.02
CA GLY A 288 13.61 43.63 33.00
C GLY A 288 14.28 42.41 32.39
N ALA A 289 15.55 42.58 32.01
CA ALA A 289 16.53 41.49 32.05
C ALA A 289 16.74 41.06 33.52
N ASP A 290 17.02 39.79 33.80
CA ASP A 290 18.41 39.32 34.03
C ASP A 290 18.49 37.84 34.45
N ARG A 291 19.57 37.19 33.97
CA ARG A 291 20.42 36.13 34.57
C ARG A 291 19.81 34.81 35.06
N ARG A 292 20.18 33.69 34.38
CA ARG A 292 21.28 32.74 34.70
C ARG A 292 21.13 32.04 36.05
N PHE A 293 21.09 30.69 36.06
CA PHE A 293 21.96 29.80 36.87
C PHE A 293 21.59 28.32 36.60
N LEU A 294 22.51 27.58 35.96
CA LEU A 294 22.84 26.17 36.25
C LEU A 294 24.11 26.21 37.14
N PRO A 295 24.62 25.13 37.77
CA PRO A 295 24.30 23.68 37.66
C PRO A 295 24.24 22.94 39.03
N GLY A 296 24.07 21.61 39.05
CA GLY A 296 24.45 20.80 40.23
C GLY A 296 23.83 19.40 40.35
N THR A 297 24.57 18.41 39.86
CA THR A 297 24.69 16.98 40.23
C THR A 297 24.02 16.45 41.51
N ARG A 298 23.41 15.25 41.40
CA ARG A 298 23.87 14.02 42.07
C ARG A 298 23.33 12.78 41.35
#